data_AF-A0A1W9V279-F1
#
_entry.id   AF-A0A1W9V279-F1
#
_cell.length_a   1.000
_cell.length_b   1.000
_cell.length_c   1.000
_cell.angle_alpha   90.00
_cell.angle_beta   90.00
_cell.angle_gamma   90.00
#
_symmetry.space_group_name_H-M   'P 1'
#
loop_
_entity.id
_entity.type
_entity.pdbx_description
1 polymer ?
#
loop_
_entity_poly.entity_id
_entity_poly.type
_entity_poly.pdbx_seq_one_letter_code
_entity_poly.pdbx_strand_id
1 'polypeptide(L)'
;TYGSGAIMAVPAHDQRDFDFARKYGLKIIPVIQPEGENFDGDTMTEAYVGSGQMINSAQFNGTACSNAKGRKNPGINAVIDWLEEQGIGQEDINYRMRDWLISRQRYWGAPIPMLHKEDGNLEVVSDADLPVLLPDDVEFMPTGQSPLVYHKGFLNTIASDGSPARRETDTMDTFMCSSWYWFRYLSPQYNAAPFDPEEAAYWLPVDVYTGGAEHATMHLLYARFFNKVMRDMGVFDDTAAAMKTRGRDPDALFDEPMLTLRNQGQILGEETIGHYVLASGRWESKKLIADKVEVIDRSDAPKEFDGAQGEIMRRTENILQVQTASDELTTIEVTADAQITIPTLGESCSVTQLQHHLEIQRMSKSKGNVVNPDEFVQLYGSDTVRTYLMFAFDWQKGGPWNSQGIKGPQRFLEDVWSIVVDPAKDGLAETEAETKAARNLRRKTHQTIQACTDSPCWLPPRPISVKNCGCAAGINTAFISKSGPPLTPK
;
A
#
# COMPACT_ATOMS: atom_id res chain seq x y z
N THR A 1 19.72 -12.92 0.72
CA THR A 1 19.62 -14.30 0.17
C THR A 1 18.44 -15.01 0.80
N TYR A 2 17.96 -16.15 0.29
CA TYR A 2 16.85 -16.92 0.91
C TYR A 2 17.34 -18.34 1.21
N GLY A 3 17.09 -18.82 2.43
CA GLY A 3 17.62 -20.09 2.91
C GLY A 3 19.15 -20.15 2.82
N SER A 4 19.69 -21.35 2.61
CA SER A 4 21.14 -21.60 2.47
C SER A 4 21.71 -21.25 1.08
N GLY A 5 20.86 -20.83 0.14
CA GLY A 5 21.24 -20.69 -1.28
C GLY A 5 21.24 -22.01 -2.06
N ALA A 6 20.89 -23.13 -1.42
CA ALA A 6 20.68 -24.43 -2.06
C ALA A 6 19.29 -24.99 -1.66
N ILE A 7 18.69 -25.77 -2.55
CA ILE A 7 17.43 -26.48 -2.30
C ILE A 7 17.58 -27.96 -2.69
N MET A 8 16.82 -28.84 -2.05
CA MET A 8 16.58 -30.17 -2.59
C MET A 8 15.44 -30.07 -3.62
N ALA A 9 15.66 -30.62 -4.82
CA ALA A 9 14.62 -30.65 -5.85
C ALA A 9 13.78 -31.91 -5.68
N VAL A 10 12.46 -31.78 -5.59
CA VAL A 10 11.52 -32.90 -5.47
C VAL A 10 10.46 -32.79 -6.57
N PRO A 11 10.80 -33.15 -7.83
CA PRO A 11 9.96 -32.87 -9.00
C PRO A 11 8.53 -33.40 -8.91
N ALA A 12 8.31 -34.55 -8.28
CA ALA A 12 6.96 -35.09 -8.16
C ALA A 12 6.03 -34.24 -7.28
N HIS A 13 6.57 -33.34 -6.45
CA HIS A 13 5.84 -32.63 -5.39
C HIS A 13 6.12 -31.12 -5.30
N ASP A 14 6.93 -30.53 -6.18
CA ASP A 14 7.06 -29.08 -6.40
C ASP A 14 6.96 -28.79 -7.90
N GLN A 15 6.03 -27.91 -8.29
CA GLN A 15 5.77 -27.63 -9.70
C GLN A 15 6.98 -27.03 -10.44
N ARG A 16 7.79 -26.20 -9.77
CA ARG A 16 8.96 -25.58 -10.40
C ARG A 16 10.03 -26.63 -10.65
N ASP A 17 10.20 -27.56 -9.71
CA ASP A 17 11.13 -28.68 -9.85
C ASP A 17 10.64 -29.65 -10.93
N PHE A 18 9.32 -29.86 -11.03
CA PHE A 18 8.69 -30.66 -12.08
C PHE A 18 8.98 -30.12 -13.47
N ASP A 19 8.69 -28.84 -13.69
CA ASP A 19 8.90 -28.18 -14.98
C ASP A 19 10.38 -28.20 -15.38
N PHE A 20 11.28 -27.97 -14.41
CA PHE A 20 12.72 -28.07 -14.60
C PHE A 20 13.12 -29.50 -14.98
N ALA A 21 12.66 -30.50 -14.24
CA ALA A 21 12.97 -31.90 -14.50
C ALA A 21 12.46 -32.35 -15.87
N ARG A 22 11.23 -31.98 -16.25
CA ARG A 22 10.66 -32.27 -17.58
C ARG A 22 11.47 -31.63 -18.69
N LYS A 23 11.84 -30.36 -18.54
CA LYS A 23 12.64 -29.63 -19.54
C LYS A 23 14.01 -30.26 -19.79
N TYR A 24 14.67 -30.76 -18.73
CA TYR A 24 16.03 -31.28 -18.81
C TYR A 24 16.12 -32.81 -18.78
N GLY A 25 14.99 -33.52 -18.83
CA GLY A 25 14.95 -34.99 -18.83
C GLY A 25 15.46 -35.61 -17.53
N LEU A 26 15.27 -34.93 -16.39
CA LEU A 26 15.61 -35.47 -15.08
C LEU A 26 14.51 -36.42 -14.58
N LYS A 27 14.92 -37.39 -13.77
CA LYS A 27 14.01 -38.40 -13.21
C LYS A 27 13.01 -37.76 -12.24
N ILE A 28 11.74 -38.14 -12.36
CA ILE A 28 10.66 -37.76 -11.47
C ILE A 28 10.28 -38.98 -10.64
N ILE A 29 10.35 -38.87 -9.31
CA ILE A 29 10.08 -39.98 -8.39
C ILE A 29 8.96 -39.57 -7.42
N PRO A 30 7.76 -40.15 -7.55
CA PRO A 30 6.69 -39.95 -6.57
C PRO A 30 7.07 -40.58 -5.22
N VAL A 31 6.99 -39.79 -4.16
CA VAL A 31 7.20 -40.22 -2.77
C VAL A 31 6.01 -39.96 -1.87
N ILE A 32 4.98 -39.27 -2.37
CA ILE A 32 3.67 -39.07 -1.72
C ILE A 32 2.58 -39.36 -2.74
N GLN A 33 1.57 -40.14 -2.35
CA GLN A 33 0.37 -40.33 -3.16
C GLN A 33 -0.89 -40.48 -2.28
N PRO A 34 -2.08 -40.13 -2.78
CA PRO A 34 -3.34 -40.46 -2.11
C PRO A 34 -3.49 -41.97 -1.88
N GLU A 35 -4.26 -42.34 -0.86
CA GLU A 35 -4.58 -43.75 -0.62
C GLU A 35 -5.41 -44.33 -1.77
N GLY A 36 -4.99 -45.48 -2.29
CA GLY A 36 -5.65 -46.15 -3.43
C GLY A 36 -5.22 -45.66 -4.81
N GLU A 37 -4.44 -44.59 -4.91
CA GLU A 37 -3.83 -44.14 -6.16
C GLU A 37 -2.47 -44.82 -6.41
N ASN A 38 -1.99 -44.78 -7.64
CA ASN A 38 -0.66 -45.25 -7.99
C ASN A 38 0.01 -44.28 -8.97
N PHE A 39 0.94 -43.47 -8.47
CA PHE A 39 1.60 -42.46 -9.29
C PHE A 39 2.85 -43.01 -9.99
N ASP A 40 2.98 -42.66 -11.26
CA ASP A 40 4.16 -42.92 -12.08
C ASP A 40 4.75 -41.60 -12.58
N GLY A 41 5.98 -41.31 -12.16
CA GLY A 41 6.68 -40.08 -12.49
C GLY A 41 6.89 -39.89 -13.99
N ASP A 42 6.90 -40.94 -14.81
CA ASP A 42 7.04 -40.81 -16.26
C ASP A 42 5.77 -40.28 -16.93
N THR A 43 4.60 -40.58 -16.36
CA THR A 43 3.28 -40.24 -16.92
C THR A 43 2.61 -39.04 -16.26
N MET A 44 3.07 -38.60 -15.09
CA MET A 44 2.57 -37.39 -14.43
C MET A 44 2.61 -36.19 -15.37
N THR A 45 1.53 -35.39 -15.40
CA THR A 45 1.47 -34.16 -16.20
C THR A 45 1.81 -32.90 -15.40
N GLU A 46 1.74 -32.99 -14.06
CA GLU A 46 2.05 -31.91 -13.11
C GLU A 46 2.53 -32.48 -11.77
N ALA A 47 3.08 -31.64 -10.89
CA ALA A 47 3.47 -32.04 -9.55
C ALA A 47 2.26 -32.24 -8.64
N TYR A 48 2.30 -33.24 -7.77
CA TYR A 48 1.29 -33.48 -6.76
C TYR A 48 1.66 -32.83 -5.42
N VAL A 49 0.86 -31.85 -4.98
CA VAL A 49 1.09 -31.06 -3.74
C VAL A 49 0.09 -31.36 -2.61
N GLY A 50 -0.71 -32.41 -2.74
CA GLY A 50 -1.77 -32.75 -1.79
C GLY A 50 -1.33 -33.68 -0.66
N SER A 51 -2.28 -34.02 0.20
CA SER A 51 -2.10 -34.98 1.30
C SER A 51 -2.19 -36.41 0.81
N GLY A 52 -1.44 -37.32 1.44
CA GLY A 52 -1.43 -38.72 1.05
C GLY A 52 -0.67 -39.57 2.06
N GLN A 53 -0.04 -40.63 1.57
CA GLN A 53 0.88 -41.47 2.33
C GLN A 53 2.25 -41.49 1.67
N MET A 54 3.29 -41.63 2.48
CA MET A 54 4.66 -41.77 1.98
C MET A 54 4.80 -43.13 1.28
N ILE A 55 5.37 -43.09 0.08
CA ILE A 55 5.76 -44.26 -0.73
C ILE A 55 7.22 -44.07 -1.15
N ASN A 56 7.87 -45.15 -1.60
CA ASN A 56 9.27 -45.09 -2.07
C ASN A 56 10.23 -44.40 -1.08
N SER A 57 9.92 -44.46 0.23
CA SER A 57 10.54 -43.69 1.31
C SER A 57 11.06 -44.57 2.45
N ALA A 58 11.52 -45.79 2.13
CA ALA A 58 12.13 -46.74 3.06
C ALA A 58 11.28 -46.98 4.34
N GLN A 59 11.84 -46.75 5.54
CA GLN A 59 11.18 -46.96 6.82
C GLN A 59 9.96 -46.06 7.06
N PHE A 60 9.76 -45.03 6.22
CA PHE A 60 8.63 -44.11 6.32
C PHE A 60 7.43 -44.53 5.48
N ASN A 61 7.53 -45.59 4.66
CA ASN A 61 6.42 -46.06 3.82
C ASN A 61 5.14 -46.30 4.66
N GLY A 62 4.00 -45.78 4.17
CA GLY A 62 2.71 -45.84 4.85
C GLY A 62 2.46 -44.72 5.88
N THR A 63 3.47 -43.87 6.16
CA THR A 63 3.27 -42.71 7.05
C THR A 63 2.38 -41.68 6.39
N ALA A 64 1.35 -41.21 7.10
CA ALA A 64 0.43 -40.20 6.60
C ALA A 64 1.10 -38.82 6.46
N CYS A 65 0.86 -38.15 5.33
CA CYS A 65 1.30 -36.79 5.04
C CYS A 65 0.08 -35.89 4.86
N SER A 66 -0.02 -34.82 5.65
CA SER A 66 -1.08 -33.82 5.54
C SER A 66 -0.58 -32.54 4.85
N ASN A 67 -1.49 -31.61 4.54
CA ASN A 67 -1.10 -30.29 4.02
C ASN A 67 -0.61 -29.32 5.12
N ALA A 68 -0.48 -29.79 6.37
CA ALA A 68 0.02 -28.96 7.46
C ALA A 68 1.52 -28.69 7.31
N LYS A 69 1.98 -27.53 7.80
CA LYS A 69 3.41 -27.15 7.78
C LYS A 69 4.13 -27.61 9.06
N GLY A 70 5.42 -27.89 8.94
CA GLY A 70 6.29 -28.28 10.06
C GLY A 70 5.83 -29.56 10.74
N ARG A 71 6.12 -29.68 12.04
CA ARG A 71 5.80 -30.87 12.87
C ARG A 71 4.30 -31.21 12.99
N LYS A 72 3.38 -30.36 12.51
CA LYS A 72 1.94 -30.70 12.43
C LYS A 72 1.62 -31.72 11.33
N ASN A 73 2.52 -31.93 10.39
CA ASN A 73 2.43 -33.01 9.41
C ASN A 73 3.18 -34.24 9.94
N PRO A 74 2.52 -35.41 10.08
CA PRO A 74 3.15 -36.60 10.66
C PRO A 74 4.39 -37.09 9.89
N GLY A 75 4.35 -37.07 8.55
CA GLY A 75 5.49 -37.42 7.72
C GLY A 75 6.67 -36.46 7.91
N ILE A 76 6.41 -35.14 7.92
CA ILE A 76 7.45 -34.15 8.20
C ILE A 76 8.03 -34.34 9.61
N ASN A 77 7.19 -34.56 10.63
CA ASN A 77 7.65 -34.77 12.00
C ASN A 77 8.56 -36.01 12.11
N ALA A 78 8.13 -37.15 11.56
CA ALA A 78 8.89 -38.40 11.62
C ALA A 78 10.25 -38.29 10.90
N VAL A 79 10.30 -37.58 9.77
CA VAL A 79 11.55 -37.36 9.03
C VAL A 79 12.47 -36.39 9.76
N ILE A 80 11.94 -35.32 10.38
CA ILE A 80 12.75 -34.41 11.20
C ILE A 80 13.39 -35.15 12.37
N ASP A 81 12.60 -35.92 13.14
CA ASP A 81 13.10 -36.69 14.29
C ASP A 81 14.23 -37.63 13.87
N TRP A 82 14.05 -38.34 12.74
CA TRP A 82 15.08 -39.22 12.21
C TRP A 82 16.34 -38.47 11.74
N LEU A 83 16.21 -37.33 11.04
CA LEU A 83 17.36 -36.53 10.59
C LEU A 83 18.19 -36.02 11.78
N GLU A 84 17.53 -35.63 12.86
CA GLU A 84 18.14 -35.19 14.12
C GLU A 84 18.84 -36.35 14.84
N GLU A 85 18.18 -37.51 14.96
CA GLU A 85 18.77 -38.72 15.55
C GLU A 85 20.02 -39.20 14.79
N GLN A 86 20.03 -39.06 13.45
CA GLN A 86 21.18 -39.41 12.63
C GLN A 86 22.28 -38.32 12.63
N GLY A 87 22.01 -37.13 13.15
CA GLY A 87 22.96 -36.01 13.18
C GLY A 87 23.27 -35.43 11.79
N ILE A 88 22.36 -35.58 10.82
CA ILE A 88 22.54 -35.12 9.43
C ILE A 88 21.58 -34.00 9.04
N GLY A 89 20.76 -33.53 9.97
CA GLY A 89 19.85 -32.40 9.80
C GLY A 89 19.28 -31.95 11.13
N GLN A 90 18.62 -30.80 11.12
CA GLN A 90 17.88 -30.25 12.26
C GLN A 90 16.66 -29.47 11.77
N GLU A 91 15.65 -29.32 12.63
CA GLU A 91 14.56 -28.39 12.35
C GLU A 91 15.08 -26.94 12.30
N ASP A 92 14.56 -26.16 11.35
CA ASP A 92 14.83 -24.73 11.25
C ASP A 92 13.57 -23.94 10.88
N ILE A 93 13.46 -22.71 11.38
CA ILE A 93 12.32 -21.83 11.14
C ILE A 93 12.75 -20.72 10.18
N ASN A 94 12.20 -20.77 8.97
CA ASN A 94 12.48 -19.78 7.94
C ASN A 94 11.30 -18.82 7.74
N TYR A 95 11.60 -17.54 7.61
CA TYR A 95 10.64 -16.49 7.26
C TYR A 95 10.78 -16.08 5.81
N ARG A 96 9.65 -15.81 5.15
CA ARG A 96 9.64 -15.14 3.83
C ARG A 96 10.08 -13.67 3.95
N MET A 97 9.85 -13.06 5.11
CA MET A 97 10.28 -11.70 5.43
C MET A 97 11.80 -11.60 5.35
N ARG A 98 12.30 -10.47 4.86
CA ARG A 98 13.73 -10.14 4.79
C ARG A 98 13.97 -8.87 5.59
N ASP A 99 15.23 -8.64 5.91
CA ASP A 99 15.64 -7.38 6.52
C ASP A 99 15.28 -6.19 5.64
N TRP A 100 15.02 -5.07 6.32
CA TRP A 100 14.62 -3.83 5.66
C TRP A 100 15.85 -3.10 5.13
N LEU A 101 15.98 -3.07 3.80
CA LEU A 101 16.97 -2.25 3.12
C LEU A 101 16.56 -0.78 3.20
N ILE A 102 17.20 -0.01 4.09
CA ILE A 102 16.90 1.42 4.30
C ILE A 102 17.75 2.36 3.45
N SER A 103 18.90 1.93 2.93
CA SER A 103 19.82 2.78 2.17
C SER A 103 19.30 3.13 0.78
N ARG A 104 19.39 4.40 0.36
CA ARG A 104 18.98 4.88 -0.96
C ARG A 104 20.07 5.76 -1.58
N GLN A 105 20.44 5.44 -2.82
CA GLN A 105 21.35 6.25 -3.64
C GLN A 105 20.62 7.47 -4.23
N ARG A 106 20.05 8.32 -3.38
CA ARG A 106 19.27 9.51 -3.75
C ARG A 106 19.64 10.67 -2.84
N TYR A 107 19.56 11.89 -3.37
CA TYR A 107 19.81 13.11 -2.61
C TYR A 107 18.69 13.41 -1.60
N TRP A 108 17.42 13.33 -2.04
CA TRP A 108 16.29 13.78 -1.23
C TRP A 108 15.84 12.74 -0.19
N GLY A 109 16.53 12.72 0.95
CA GLY A 109 16.23 11.88 2.11
C GLY A 109 17.10 12.24 3.31
N ALA A 110 16.76 11.75 4.51
CA ALA A 110 17.57 12.00 5.70
C ALA A 110 18.95 11.33 5.57
N PRO A 111 20.07 12.03 5.76
CA PRO A 111 21.40 11.42 5.73
C PRO A 111 21.53 10.31 6.79
N ILE A 112 22.17 9.21 6.42
CA ILE A 112 22.48 8.14 7.37
C ILE A 112 23.64 8.62 8.28
N PRO A 113 23.48 8.64 9.62
CA PRO A 113 24.47 9.21 10.54
C PRO A 113 25.64 8.24 10.79
N MET A 114 26.30 7.80 9.73
CA MET A 114 27.46 6.90 9.75
C MET A 114 28.66 7.55 9.06
N LEU A 115 29.86 7.24 9.58
CA LEU A 115 31.16 7.64 9.06
C LEU A 115 31.96 6.40 8.65
N HIS A 116 32.66 6.51 7.52
CA HIS A 116 33.62 5.54 6.99
C HIS A 116 35.03 6.03 7.29
N LYS A 117 35.77 5.32 8.16
CA LYS A 117 37.16 5.64 8.50
C LYS A 117 38.14 5.08 7.45
N GLU A 118 39.34 5.63 7.39
CA GLU A 118 40.38 5.17 6.44
C GLU A 118 40.86 3.73 6.71
N ASP A 119 40.78 3.28 7.95
CA ASP A 119 41.12 1.90 8.36
C ASP A 119 40.06 0.86 7.96
N GLY A 120 38.95 1.29 7.36
CA GLY A 120 37.83 0.46 6.94
C GLY A 120 36.76 0.25 8.01
N ASN A 121 36.92 0.79 9.22
CA ASN A 121 35.91 0.73 10.27
C ASN A 121 34.78 1.75 10.04
N LEU A 122 33.61 1.43 10.60
CA LEU A 122 32.46 2.33 10.65
C LEU A 122 32.31 2.96 12.02
N GLU A 123 31.87 4.21 12.04
CA GLU A 123 31.62 4.98 13.26
C GLU A 123 30.26 5.68 13.16
N VAL A 124 29.49 5.71 14.25
CA VAL A 124 28.23 6.47 14.33
C VAL A 124 28.53 7.95 14.59
N VAL A 125 27.78 8.85 13.97
CA VAL A 125 27.86 10.28 14.29
C VAL A 125 27.40 10.50 15.73
N SER A 126 28.09 11.37 16.48
CA SER A 126 27.76 11.65 17.88
C SER A 126 26.45 12.43 18.02
N ASP A 127 25.75 12.29 19.15
CA ASP A 127 24.51 13.04 19.41
C ASP A 127 24.69 14.56 19.34
N ALA A 128 25.88 15.06 19.72
CA ALA A 128 26.21 16.48 19.67
C ALA A 128 26.39 17.02 18.24
N ASP A 129 26.71 16.12 17.29
CA ASP A 129 26.91 16.45 15.88
C ASP A 129 25.66 16.17 15.03
N LEU A 130 24.55 15.76 15.67
CA LEU A 130 23.25 15.66 15.01
C LEU A 130 22.55 17.03 14.98
N PRO A 131 21.76 17.33 13.94
CA PRO A 131 21.52 16.50 12.75
C PRO A 131 22.63 16.63 11.69
N VAL A 132 22.88 15.56 10.94
CA VAL A 132 23.64 15.65 9.68
C VAL A 132 22.74 16.30 8.62
N LEU A 133 23.03 17.56 8.29
CA LEU A 133 22.23 18.34 7.34
C LEU A 133 22.56 17.99 5.88
N LEU A 134 21.53 17.94 5.04
CA LEU A 134 21.73 17.93 3.59
C LEU A 134 22.30 19.28 3.15
N PRO A 135 23.30 19.29 2.24
CA PRO A 135 23.82 20.52 1.65
C PRO A 135 22.84 21.07 0.59
N ASP A 136 22.55 22.37 0.62
CA ASP A 136 21.63 23.02 -0.31
C ASP A 136 22.26 23.31 -1.70
N ASP A 137 23.57 23.21 -1.81
CA ASP A 137 24.39 23.63 -2.96
C ASP A 137 24.91 22.45 -3.81
N VAL A 138 24.05 21.47 -4.08
CA VAL A 138 24.41 20.25 -4.80
C VAL A 138 24.11 20.32 -6.30
N GLU A 139 25.04 19.79 -7.11
CA GLU A 139 24.84 19.61 -8.55
C GLU A 139 24.18 18.25 -8.87
N PHE A 140 23.08 18.28 -9.63
CA PHE A 140 22.37 17.08 -10.06
C PHE A 140 22.90 16.57 -11.40
N MET A 141 23.75 15.53 -11.35
CA MET A 141 24.30 14.89 -12.55
C MET A 141 23.60 13.55 -12.87
N PRO A 142 23.44 13.18 -14.16
CA PRO A 142 22.77 11.95 -14.58
C PRO A 142 23.69 10.72 -14.47
N THR A 143 24.34 10.52 -13.33
CA THR A 143 25.35 9.46 -13.13
C THR A 143 24.77 8.16 -12.56
N GLY A 144 23.53 8.21 -12.04
CA GLY A 144 22.90 7.09 -11.32
C GLY A 144 23.42 6.89 -9.89
N GLN A 145 24.33 7.76 -9.42
CA GLN A 145 24.83 7.76 -8.03
C GLN A 145 24.22 8.92 -7.23
N SER A 146 24.28 8.82 -5.90
CA SER A 146 23.89 9.92 -5.02
C SER A 146 24.74 11.16 -5.32
N PRO A 147 24.14 12.34 -5.55
CA PRO A 147 24.87 13.60 -5.72
C PRO A 147 25.82 13.92 -4.56
N LEU A 148 25.53 13.42 -3.35
CA LEU A 148 26.36 13.61 -2.15
C LEU A 148 27.76 13.00 -2.28
N VAL A 149 27.95 12.02 -3.17
CA VAL A 149 29.26 11.41 -3.47
C VAL A 149 30.25 12.44 -4.03
N TYR A 150 29.76 13.44 -4.77
CA TYR A 150 30.60 14.44 -5.43
C TYR A 150 30.75 15.72 -4.60
N HIS A 151 29.92 15.89 -3.56
CA HIS A 151 29.92 17.07 -2.71
C HIS A 151 31.01 16.98 -1.64
N LYS A 152 32.23 17.43 -1.96
CA LYS A 152 33.41 17.31 -1.08
C LYS A 152 33.23 17.91 0.32
N GLY A 153 32.47 18.99 0.46
CA GLY A 153 32.20 19.64 1.75
C GLY A 153 31.27 18.83 2.67
N PHE A 154 30.44 17.96 2.09
CA PHE A 154 29.59 17.04 2.83
C PHE A 154 30.31 15.72 3.08
N LEU A 155 30.93 15.18 2.03
CA LEU A 155 31.58 13.87 2.06
C LEU A 155 32.71 13.82 3.10
N ASN A 156 33.59 14.81 3.12
CA ASN A 156 34.79 14.75 3.97
C ASN A 156 34.48 15.31 5.36
N THR A 157 34.86 14.56 6.40
CA THR A 157 34.72 14.96 7.80
C THR A 157 35.88 14.38 8.63
N ILE A 158 35.86 14.61 9.93
CA ILE A 158 36.74 13.97 10.91
C ILE A 158 35.94 12.98 11.76
N ALA A 159 36.57 11.87 12.14
CA ALA A 159 36.09 10.94 13.15
C ALA A 159 36.33 11.49 14.56
N SER A 160 35.73 10.85 15.58
CA SER A 160 35.87 11.24 16.99
C SER A 160 37.31 11.18 17.51
N ASP A 161 38.16 10.34 16.93
CA ASP A 161 39.60 10.26 17.25
C ASP A 161 40.44 11.31 16.50
N GLY A 162 39.81 12.18 15.71
CA GLY A 162 40.45 13.22 14.91
C GLY A 162 41.02 12.76 13.57
N SER A 163 40.90 11.47 13.24
CA SER A 163 41.32 10.95 11.93
C SER A 163 40.39 11.42 10.79
N PRO A 164 40.90 11.55 9.55
CA PRO A 164 40.05 11.79 8.39
C PRO A 164 39.01 10.67 8.20
N ALA A 165 37.78 11.05 7.88
CA ALA A 165 36.68 10.13 7.62
C ALA A 165 35.77 10.65 6.50
N ARG A 166 34.92 9.76 5.98
CA ARG A 166 33.91 10.10 4.97
C ARG A 166 32.52 9.84 5.50
N ARG A 167 31.57 10.77 5.30
CA ARG A 167 30.15 10.53 5.64
C ARG A 167 29.55 9.47 4.72
N GLU A 168 28.60 8.70 5.23
CA GLU A 168 27.68 7.93 4.39
C GLU A 168 26.95 8.87 3.44
N THR A 169 26.89 8.50 2.17
CA THR A 169 26.34 9.31 1.07
C THR A 169 24.96 8.84 0.63
N ASP A 170 24.56 7.66 1.08
CA ASP A 170 23.19 7.21 0.97
C ASP A 170 22.30 7.91 2.00
N THR A 171 21.03 8.04 1.62
CA THR A 171 19.98 8.58 2.47
C THR A 171 19.05 7.47 2.92
N MET A 172 18.35 7.69 4.03
CA MET A 172 17.33 6.76 4.52
C MET A 172 16.10 6.77 3.60
N ASP A 173 15.54 5.59 3.39
CA ASP A 173 14.26 5.38 2.73
C ASP A 173 13.14 6.18 3.40
N THR A 174 12.19 6.65 2.59
CA THR A 174 11.08 7.50 3.06
C THR A 174 10.20 6.84 4.11
N PHE A 175 10.11 5.50 4.14
CA PHE A 175 9.37 4.80 5.19
C PHE A 175 10.01 4.94 6.58
N MET A 176 11.28 5.33 6.68
CA MET A 176 11.90 5.66 7.96
C MET A 176 11.14 6.79 8.67
N CYS A 177 10.90 7.89 7.96
CA CYS A 177 10.17 9.03 8.51
C CYS A 177 8.69 8.68 8.80
N SER A 178 8.05 7.91 7.92
CA SER A 178 6.64 7.54 8.10
C SER A 178 6.42 6.47 9.18
N SER A 179 7.46 5.82 9.68
CA SER A 179 7.30 4.75 10.69
C SER A 179 7.09 5.26 12.12
N TRP A 180 7.16 6.57 12.36
CA TRP A 180 7.00 7.13 13.71
C TRP A 180 6.37 8.53 13.77
N TYR A 181 5.95 9.10 12.64
CA TYR A 181 5.47 10.49 12.55
C TYR A 181 4.28 10.83 13.47
N TRP A 182 3.39 9.88 13.77
CA TRP A 182 2.25 10.13 14.66
C TRP A 182 2.69 10.37 16.11
N PHE A 183 3.84 9.85 16.54
CA PHE A 183 4.42 10.23 17.83
C PHE A 183 4.90 11.67 17.80
N ARG A 184 5.51 12.09 16.68
CA ARG A 184 5.98 13.48 16.52
C ARG A 184 4.83 14.50 16.50
N TYR A 185 3.66 14.11 15.99
CA TYR A 185 2.47 14.98 16.03
C TYR A 185 2.05 15.41 17.42
N LEU A 186 2.35 14.61 18.45
CA LEU A 186 1.99 14.93 19.83
C LEU A 186 2.76 16.15 20.35
N SER A 187 3.94 16.41 19.80
CA SER A 187 4.86 17.42 20.32
C SER A 187 5.86 17.88 19.24
N PRO A 188 5.37 18.55 18.17
CA PRO A 188 6.18 18.83 16.98
C PRO A 188 7.39 19.71 17.24
N GLN A 189 7.35 20.52 18.31
CA GLN A 189 8.42 21.47 18.69
C GLN A 189 9.29 21.00 19.86
N TYR A 190 9.07 19.78 20.36
CA TYR A 190 9.87 19.22 21.45
C TYR A 190 11.25 18.81 20.93
N ASN A 191 12.33 19.24 21.59
CA ASN A 191 13.70 19.09 21.08
C ASN A 191 14.62 18.25 21.97
N ALA A 192 14.13 17.72 23.10
CA ALA A 192 14.94 16.90 24.00
C ALA A 192 14.90 15.40 23.66
N ALA A 193 13.86 14.94 22.97
CA ALA A 193 13.68 13.55 22.53
C ALA A 193 12.77 13.51 21.29
N PRO A 194 12.46 12.32 20.72
CA PRO A 194 11.55 12.21 19.58
C PRO A 194 10.16 12.84 19.81
N PHE A 195 9.65 12.79 21.05
CA PHE A 195 8.39 13.38 21.48
C PHE A 195 8.39 13.66 23.00
N ASP A 196 7.50 14.54 23.45
CA ASP A 196 7.23 14.84 24.86
C ASP A 196 6.54 13.63 25.55
N PRO A 197 7.14 13.05 26.59
CA PRO A 197 6.58 11.92 27.31
C PRO A 197 5.20 12.19 27.93
N GLU A 198 4.91 13.42 28.35
CA GLU A 198 3.65 13.79 29.00
C GLU A 198 2.48 13.84 28.01
N GLU A 199 2.74 14.33 26.79
CA GLU A 199 1.78 14.32 25.69
C GLU A 199 1.54 12.90 25.17
N ALA A 200 2.62 12.11 25.04
CA ALA A 200 2.54 10.69 24.71
C ALA A 200 1.72 9.89 25.73
N ALA A 201 1.86 10.19 27.02
CA ALA A 201 1.13 9.54 28.10
C ALA A 201 -0.37 9.87 28.09
N TYR A 202 -0.76 10.99 27.45
CA TYR A 202 -2.15 11.35 27.25
C TYR A 202 -2.74 10.67 26.02
N TRP A 203 -2.07 10.78 24.87
CA TRP A 203 -2.65 10.42 23.57
C TRP A 203 -2.47 8.98 23.13
N LEU A 204 -1.41 8.29 23.56
CA LEU A 204 -1.10 6.95 23.03
C LEU A 204 -1.93 5.85 23.71
N PRO A 205 -2.16 4.72 23.02
CA PRO A 205 -1.89 4.46 21.58
C PRO A 205 -2.92 5.12 20.66
N VAL A 206 -2.70 5.10 19.34
CA VAL A 206 -3.69 5.62 18.38
C VAL A 206 -4.97 4.79 18.42
N ASP A 207 -6.11 5.39 18.77
CA ASP A 207 -7.39 4.67 18.83
C ASP A 207 -7.82 4.12 17.47
N VAL A 208 -7.82 4.99 16.44
CA VAL A 208 -8.23 4.66 15.08
C VAL A 208 -7.27 5.28 14.07
N TYR A 209 -6.61 4.41 13.31
CA TYR A 209 -5.78 4.79 12.18
C TYR A 209 -6.51 4.50 10.88
N THR A 210 -6.55 5.48 9.98
CA THR A 210 -7.22 5.36 8.68
C THR A 210 -6.20 5.55 7.56
N GLY A 211 -6.17 4.60 6.62
CA GLY A 211 -5.26 4.62 5.47
C GLY A 211 -5.57 3.52 4.47
N GLY A 212 -5.20 3.70 3.21
CA GLY A 212 -5.50 2.74 2.16
C GLY A 212 -4.81 1.38 2.37
N ALA A 213 -5.44 0.30 1.87
CA ALA A 213 -4.95 -1.07 2.04
C ALA A 213 -3.60 -1.33 1.33
N GLU A 214 -3.19 -0.46 0.40
CA GLU A 214 -1.89 -0.54 -0.28
C GLU A 214 -0.69 -0.49 0.69
N HIS A 215 -0.89 -0.02 1.92
CA HIS A 215 0.15 0.13 2.93
C HIS A 215 0.30 -1.09 3.86
N ALA A 216 -0.47 -2.16 3.65
CA ALA A 216 -0.56 -3.32 4.55
C ALA A 216 0.78 -4.03 4.81
N THR A 217 1.61 -4.21 3.77
CA THR A 217 2.87 -4.99 3.85
C THR A 217 4.13 -4.14 3.91
N MET A 218 4.01 -2.81 3.91
CA MET A 218 5.13 -1.86 3.96
C MET A 218 4.97 -0.95 5.18
N HIS A 219 4.46 0.27 4.99
CA HIS A 219 4.28 1.27 6.05
C HIS A 219 3.65 0.70 7.34
N LEU A 220 2.54 -0.04 7.26
CA LEU A 220 1.90 -0.59 8.45
C LEU A 220 2.74 -1.67 9.15
N LEU A 221 3.57 -2.41 8.41
CA LEU A 221 4.52 -3.35 8.99
C LEU A 221 5.70 -2.62 9.64
N TYR A 222 6.26 -1.62 8.96
CA TYR A 222 7.38 -0.82 9.47
C TYR A 222 6.98 0.01 10.69
N ALA A 223 5.77 0.57 10.70
CA ALA A 223 5.19 1.26 11.85
C ALA A 223 5.15 0.37 13.10
N ARG A 224 4.68 -0.87 12.96
CA ARG A 224 4.64 -1.85 14.05
C ARG A 224 6.03 -2.27 14.50
N PHE A 225 6.93 -2.50 13.54
CA PHE A 225 8.32 -2.82 13.83
C PHE A 225 9.00 -1.70 14.62
N PHE A 226 8.90 -0.46 14.13
CA PHE A 226 9.53 0.71 14.73
C PHE A 226 8.97 1.01 16.13
N ASN A 227 7.66 0.85 16.33
CA ASN A 227 7.03 0.92 17.65
C ASN A 227 7.62 -0.09 18.65
N LYS A 228 7.79 -1.35 18.24
CA LYS A 228 8.37 -2.40 19.10
C LYS A 228 9.86 -2.13 19.38
N VAL A 229 10.61 -1.63 18.40
CA VAL A 229 12.00 -1.20 18.61
C VAL A 229 12.08 -0.07 19.63
N MET A 230 11.25 0.98 19.49
CA MET A 230 11.21 2.07 20.46
C MET A 230 10.84 1.60 21.88
N ARG A 231 9.89 0.68 21.99
CA ARG A 231 9.54 0.02 23.27
C ARG A 231 10.75 -0.72 23.85
N ASP A 232 11.40 -1.56 23.06
CA ASP A 232 12.51 -2.41 23.53
C ASP A 232 13.78 -1.59 23.84
N MET A 233 13.92 -0.41 23.24
CA MET A 233 14.99 0.56 23.52
C MET A 233 14.69 1.49 24.71
N GLY A 234 13.53 1.37 25.36
CA GLY A 234 13.15 2.21 26.50
C GLY A 234 12.70 3.63 26.15
N VAL A 235 12.40 3.93 24.87
CA VAL A 235 11.96 5.27 24.43
C VAL A 235 10.63 5.69 25.07
N PHE A 236 9.82 4.72 25.51
CA PHE A 236 8.54 4.96 26.20
C PHE A 236 8.65 4.95 27.74
N ASP A 237 9.84 4.84 28.35
CA ASP A 237 9.97 4.66 29.81
C ASP A 237 9.39 5.85 30.59
N ASP A 238 9.75 7.08 30.20
CA ASP A 238 9.20 8.30 30.81
C ASP A 238 7.70 8.44 30.53
N THR A 239 7.24 8.01 29.34
CA THR A 239 5.82 7.97 29.00
C THR A 239 5.07 7.00 29.91
N ALA A 240 5.62 5.81 30.16
CA ALA A 240 5.04 4.79 31.02
C ALA A 240 4.97 5.27 32.48
N ALA A 241 6.00 5.99 32.94
CA ALA A 241 6.00 6.62 34.26
C ALA A 241 4.88 7.68 34.36
N ALA A 242 4.78 8.58 33.37
CA ALA A 242 3.73 9.60 33.32
C ALA A 242 2.32 8.98 33.25
N MET A 243 2.12 7.92 32.47
CA MET A 243 0.84 7.18 32.42
C MET A 243 0.42 6.65 33.79
N LYS A 244 1.35 6.03 34.54
CA LYS A 244 1.09 5.49 35.88
C LYS A 244 0.65 6.57 36.86
N THR A 245 1.27 7.75 36.82
CA THR A 245 0.86 8.88 37.70
C THR A 245 -0.57 9.35 37.43
N ARG A 246 -1.08 9.12 36.22
CA ARG A 246 -2.44 9.48 35.77
C ARG A 246 -3.43 8.31 35.89
N GLY A 247 -3.04 7.21 36.53
CA GLY A 247 -3.90 6.03 36.72
C GLY A 247 -4.12 5.21 35.44
N ARG A 248 -3.28 5.38 34.42
CA ARG A 248 -3.28 4.54 33.22
C ARG A 248 -2.26 3.41 33.36
N ASP A 249 -2.69 2.20 33.03
CA ASP A 249 -1.81 1.03 33.00
C ASP A 249 -1.09 0.96 31.64
N PRO A 250 0.25 1.12 31.59
CA PRO A 250 1.00 1.02 30.34
C PRO A 250 1.20 -0.43 29.86
N ASP A 251 0.89 -1.44 30.69
CA ASP A 251 1.14 -2.83 30.34
C ASP A 251 0.34 -3.21 29.07
N ALA A 252 1.07 -3.60 28.02
CA ALA A 252 0.61 -3.87 26.65
C ALA A 252 0.13 -2.67 25.80
N LEU A 253 0.08 -1.43 26.32
CA LEU A 253 -0.30 -0.26 25.50
C LEU A 253 0.71 0.07 24.40
N PHE A 254 1.97 -0.32 24.59
CA PHE A 254 3.05 -0.09 23.61
C PHE A 254 3.35 -1.31 22.74
N ASP A 255 2.56 -2.39 22.82
CA ASP A 255 2.77 -3.54 21.94
C ASP A 255 2.38 -3.21 20.50
N GLU A 256 1.33 -2.43 20.29
CA GLU A 256 0.90 -2.02 18.97
C GLU A 256 0.66 -0.50 18.93
N PRO A 257 1.12 0.21 17.87
CA PRO A 257 0.99 1.66 17.81
C PRO A 257 -0.46 2.12 17.62
N MET A 258 -1.34 1.25 17.12
CA MET A 258 -2.73 1.56 16.80
C MET A 258 -3.67 0.44 17.28
N LEU A 259 -4.73 0.80 18.01
CA LEU A 259 -5.75 -0.14 18.48
C LEU A 259 -6.64 -0.63 17.33
N THR A 260 -6.90 0.26 16.37
CA THR A 260 -7.79 0.00 15.25
C THR A 260 -7.18 0.49 13.96
N LEU A 261 -7.21 -0.35 12.94
CA LEU A 261 -6.96 0.03 11.55
C LEU A 261 -8.27 0.03 10.77
N ARG A 262 -8.57 1.12 10.06
CA ARG A 262 -9.66 1.20 9.09
C ARG A 262 -9.10 1.51 7.71
N ASN A 263 -9.24 0.57 6.78
CA ASN A 263 -8.85 0.81 5.40
C ASN A 263 -10.03 1.36 4.61
N GLN A 264 -9.88 2.58 4.09
CA GLN A 264 -10.82 3.11 3.12
C GLN A 264 -10.59 2.49 1.74
N GLY A 265 -11.67 2.35 0.99
CA GLY A 265 -11.62 2.00 -0.42
C GLY A 265 -11.09 3.15 -1.27
N GLN A 266 -10.69 2.83 -2.50
CA GLN A 266 -10.15 3.83 -3.41
C GLN A 266 -11.28 4.52 -4.18
N ILE A 267 -11.22 5.85 -4.26
CA ILE A 267 -12.03 6.59 -5.23
C ILE A 267 -11.28 6.53 -6.56
N LEU A 268 -11.95 6.00 -7.56
CA LEU A 268 -11.43 5.83 -8.91
C LEU A 268 -11.78 7.06 -9.74
N GLY A 269 -10.97 7.36 -10.74
CA GLY A 269 -11.25 8.46 -11.66
C GLY A 269 -12.55 8.20 -12.41
N GLU A 270 -13.15 9.28 -12.90
CA GLU A 270 -14.31 9.21 -13.79
C GLU A 270 -13.91 8.49 -15.08
N GLU A 271 -14.80 7.66 -15.62
CA GLU A 271 -14.62 7.07 -16.94
C GLU A 271 -14.47 8.21 -17.95
N THR A 272 -13.35 8.20 -18.68
CA THR A 272 -13.08 9.22 -19.68
C THR A 272 -13.35 8.61 -21.03
N ILE A 273 -14.23 9.24 -21.81
CA ILE A 273 -14.39 8.90 -23.22
C ILE A 273 -13.16 9.41 -23.96
N GLY A 274 -12.56 8.59 -24.81
CA GLY A 274 -11.42 9.03 -25.61
C GLY A 274 -11.83 10.16 -26.56
N HIS A 275 -10.90 11.05 -26.90
CA HIS A 275 -11.15 11.95 -28.00
C HIS A 275 -11.42 11.12 -29.27
N TYR A 276 -12.47 11.50 -30.01
CA TYR A 276 -12.66 11.00 -31.36
C TYR A 276 -11.77 11.83 -32.28
N VAL A 277 -10.94 11.15 -33.10
CA VAL A 277 -9.96 11.84 -33.95
C VAL A 277 -10.09 11.48 -35.41
N LEU A 278 -9.72 12.43 -36.26
CA LEU A 278 -9.38 12.24 -37.66
C LEU A 278 -7.87 12.40 -37.80
N ALA A 279 -7.18 11.33 -38.22
CA ALA A 279 -5.74 11.33 -38.44
C ALA A 279 -5.42 11.06 -39.91
N SER A 280 -4.69 11.98 -40.53
CA SER A 280 -4.22 11.87 -41.92
C SER A 280 -2.71 11.71 -41.94
N GLY A 281 -2.22 11.04 -42.99
CA GLY A 281 -0.80 10.81 -43.20
C GLY A 281 -0.55 9.62 -44.11
N ARG A 282 0.57 8.92 -43.92
CA ARG A 282 0.97 7.78 -44.76
C ARG A 282 0.80 6.45 -44.04
N TRP A 283 0.27 5.45 -44.74
CA TRP A 283 0.18 4.10 -44.21
C TRP A 283 1.49 3.34 -44.39
N GLU A 284 1.97 2.74 -43.30
CA GLU A 284 3.08 1.80 -43.28
C GLU A 284 2.57 0.46 -42.74
N SER A 285 2.27 -0.47 -43.66
CA SER A 285 1.61 -1.75 -43.35
C SER A 285 0.25 -1.56 -42.66
N LYS A 286 0.14 -1.84 -41.35
CA LYS A 286 -1.11 -1.71 -40.57
C LYS A 286 -1.11 -0.49 -39.63
N LYS A 287 -0.11 0.38 -39.76
CA LYS A 287 0.09 1.55 -38.91
C LYS A 287 0.01 2.82 -39.76
N LEU A 288 -0.69 3.83 -39.27
CA LEU A 288 -0.70 5.15 -39.89
C LEU A 288 0.40 6.01 -39.27
N ILE A 289 1.29 6.56 -40.09
CA ILE A 289 2.21 7.62 -39.68
C ILE A 289 1.51 8.95 -39.96
N ALA A 290 1.03 9.62 -38.92
CA ALA A 290 0.20 10.81 -39.03
C ALA A 290 1.04 12.09 -39.00
N ASP A 291 0.77 12.98 -39.97
CA ASP A 291 1.27 14.36 -40.03
C ASP A 291 0.18 15.37 -39.63
N LYS A 292 -1.08 14.93 -39.49
CA LYS A 292 -2.19 15.73 -38.98
C LYS A 292 -3.12 14.90 -38.11
N VAL A 293 -3.49 15.42 -36.93
CA VAL A 293 -4.50 14.83 -36.04
C VAL A 293 -5.49 15.90 -35.57
N GLU A 294 -6.77 15.68 -35.80
CA GLU A 294 -7.84 16.62 -35.47
C GLU A 294 -8.87 15.96 -34.54
N VAL A 295 -9.16 16.59 -33.39
CA VAL A 295 -10.20 16.13 -32.45
C VAL A 295 -11.55 16.66 -32.91
N ILE A 296 -12.51 15.76 -33.06
CA ILE A 296 -13.88 16.04 -33.48
C ILE A 296 -14.89 15.45 -32.50
N ASP A 297 -16.14 15.93 -32.56
CA ASP A 297 -17.24 15.21 -31.92
C ASP A 297 -17.55 13.94 -32.73
N ARG A 298 -17.89 12.84 -32.03
CA ARG A 298 -18.24 11.57 -32.68
C ARG A 298 -19.41 11.71 -33.65
N SER A 299 -20.35 12.61 -33.38
CA SER A 299 -21.51 12.87 -34.25
C SER A 299 -21.14 13.57 -35.55
N ASP A 300 -19.99 14.25 -35.60
CA ASP A 300 -19.46 14.95 -36.78
C ASP A 300 -18.52 14.07 -37.62
N ALA A 301 -18.33 12.80 -37.24
CA ALA A 301 -17.43 11.88 -37.93
C ALA A 301 -17.94 11.58 -39.37
N PRO A 302 -17.10 11.77 -40.40
CA PRO A 302 -17.48 11.49 -41.78
C PRO A 302 -17.66 9.99 -42.01
N LYS A 303 -18.60 9.61 -42.88
CA LYS A 303 -18.86 8.20 -43.22
C LYS A 303 -17.66 7.50 -43.86
N GLU A 304 -16.89 8.23 -44.66
CA GLU A 304 -15.68 7.77 -45.31
C GLU A 304 -14.57 8.81 -45.06
N PHE A 305 -13.38 8.33 -44.73
CA PHE A 305 -12.23 9.19 -44.45
C PHE A 305 -10.95 8.51 -44.94
N ASP A 306 -10.12 9.24 -45.68
CA ASP A 306 -8.83 8.77 -46.15
C ASP A 306 -7.77 9.00 -45.06
N GLY A 307 -7.60 7.98 -44.21
CA GLY A 307 -6.80 8.03 -43.00
C GLY A 307 -7.36 7.10 -41.93
N ALA A 308 -7.05 7.37 -40.66
CA ALA A 308 -7.62 6.65 -39.53
C ALA A 308 -8.60 7.56 -38.78
N GLN A 309 -9.79 7.05 -38.48
CA GLN A 309 -10.76 7.75 -37.64
C GLN A 309 -11.32 6.84 -36.55
N GLY A 310 -11.58 7.40 -35.36
CA GLY A 310 -12.12 6.63 -34.25
C GLY A 310 -11.85 7.26 -32.89
N GLU A 311 -12.29 6.56 -31.85
CA GLU A 311 -12.01 6.92 -30.46
C GLU A 311 -10.60 6.47 -30.06
N ILE A 312 -9.81 7.37 -29.47
CA ILE A 312 -8.50 6.98 -28.92
C ILE A 312 -8.74 6.09 -27.70
N MET A 313 -8.34 4.81 -27.77
CA MET A 313 -8.45 3.86 -26.66
C MET A 313 -7.21 3.81 -25.77
N ARG A 314 -6.04 4.12 -26.34
CA ARG A 314 -4.78 4.16 -25.58
C ARG A 314 -3.83 5.15 -26.22
N ARG A 315 -3.05 5.85 -25.39
CA ARG A 315 -1.96 6.72 -25.82
C ARG A 315 -0.66 6.37 -25.11
N THR A 316 0.44 6.32 -25.83
CA THR A 316 1.79 6.18 -25.26
C THR A 316 2.74 7.07 -26.03
N GLU A 317 3.16 8.17 -25.41
CA GLU A 317 3.98 9.22 -26.03
C GLU A 317 3.37 9.72 -27.36
N ASN A 318 3.96 9.34 -28.49
CA ASN A 318 3.52 9.70 -29.83
C ASN A 318 2.66 8.62 -30.51
N ILE A 319 2.36 7.50 -29.85
CA ILE A 319 1.54 6.42 -30.41
C ILE A 319 0.12 6.48 -29.84
N LEU A 320 -0.88 6.43 -30.74
CA LEU A 320 -2.30 6.32 -30.45
C LEU A 320 -2.80 4.94 -30.90
N GLN A 321 -3.64 4.30 -30.08
CA GLN A 321 -4.49 3.18 -30.48
C GLN A 321 -5.91 3.69 -30.61
N VAL A 322 -6.47 3.62 -31.80
CA VAL A 322 -7.77 4.20 -32.14
C VAL A 322 -8.74 3.08 -32.50
N GLN A 323 -9.88 3.01 -31.81
CA GLN A 323 -10.97 2.10 -32.13
C GLN A 323 -11.89 2.75 -33.16
N THR A 324 -11.93 2.12 -34.33
CA THR A 324 -12.74 2.56 -35.47
C THR A 324 -14.23 2.23 -35.25
N ALA A 325 -15.11 2.76 -36.11
CA ALA A 325 -16.55 2.46 -36.05
C ALA A 325 -16.89 0.97 -36.28
N SER A 326 -15.97 0.18 -36.83
CA SER A 326 -16.09 -1.27 -37.02
C SER A 326 -15.49 -2.08 -35.86
N ASP A 327 -15.19 -1.44 -34.72
CA ASP A 327 -14.54 -2.05 -33.55
C ASP A 327 -13.13 -2.62 -33.80
N GLU A 328 -12.48 -2.19 -34.88
CA GLU A 328 -11.07 -2.55 -35.15
C GLU A 328 -10.13 -1.53 -34.50
N LEU A 329 -9.08 -2.02 -33.83
CA LEU A 329 -8.00 -1.20 -33.28
C LEU A 329 -6.95 -0.87 -34.33
N THR A 330 -6.77 0.42 -34.61
CA THR A 330 -5.77 0.95 -35.54
C THR A 330 -4.66 1.67 -34.76
N THR A 331 -3.41 1.38 -35.10
CA THR A 331 -2.25 2.08 -34.53
C THR A 331 -1.89 3.30 -35.36
N ILE A 332 -1.74 4.45 -34.70
CA ILE A 332 -1.33 5.72 -35.30
C ILE A 332 -0.06 6.19 -34.60
N GLU A 333 0.99 6.47 -35.34
CA GLU A 333 2.21 7.10 -34.84
C GLU A 333 2.24 8.55 -35.31
N VAL A 334 2.21 9.47 -34.36
CA VAL A 334 2.19 10.92 -34.60
C VAL A 334 3.62 11.40 -34.77
N THR A 335 3.90 12.06 -35.88
CA THR A 335 5.22 12.66 -36.15
C THR A 335 5.48 13.87 -35.25
N ALA A 336 6.74 14.23 -35.03
CA ALA A 336 7.10 15.33 -34.12
C ALA A 336 6.64 16.71 -34.63
N ASP A 337 6.49 16.84 -35.95
CA ASP A 337 6.03 18.02 -36.68
C ASP A 337 4.54 17.95 -37.05
N ALA A 338 3.81 16.94 -36.54
CA ALA A 338 2.39 16.78 -36.86
C ALA A 338 1.56 17.99 -36.41
N GLN A 339 0.64 18.43 -37.27
CA GLN A 339 -0.33 19.46 -36.92
C GLN A 339 -1.45 18.84 -36.07
N ILE A 340 -1.57 19.30 -34.82
CA ILE A 340 -2.60 18.81 -33.89
C ILE A 340 -3.62 19.91 -33.63
N THR A 341 -4.89 19.60 -33.83
CA THR A 341 -5.99 20.53 -33.57
C THR A 341 -6.91 19.96 -32.50
N ILE A 342 -7.03 20.66 -31.38
CA ILE A 342 -7.99 20.37 -30.32
C ILE A 342 -8.91 21.60 -30.18
N PRO A 343 -10.21 21.52 -30.52
CA PRO A 343 -11.10 22.69 -30.56
C PRO A 343 -11.13 23.54 -29.29
N THR A 344 -10.86 22.93 -28.14
CA THR A 344 -10.88 23.58 -26.83
C THR A 344 -9.57 24.29 -26.44
N LEU A 345 -8.46 24.11 -27.18
CA LEU A 345 -7.11 24.51 -26.74
C LEU A 345 -6.34 25.47 -27.67
N GLY A 346 -6.92 25.93 -28.79
CA GLY A 346 -6.30 26.95 -29.64
C GLY A 346 -5.10 26.48 -30.49
N GLU A 347 -4.24 27.42 -30.93
CA GLU A 347 -3.29 27.22 -32.05
C GLU A 347 -2.02 26.39 -31.73
N SER A 348 -1.71 26.10 -30.46
CA SER A 348 -0.54 25.28 -30.08
C SER A 348 -0.94 24.04 -29.27
N CYS A 349 -1.21 22.94 -29.96
CA CYS A 349 -1.54 21.65 -29.34
C CYS A 349 -0.43 20.61 -29.57
N SER A 350 -0.35 19.64 -28.66
CA SER A 350 0.59 18.53 -28.68
C SER A 350 -0.11 17.19 -28.49
N VAL A 351 0.53 16.09 -28.89
CA VAL A 351 -0.03 14.73 -28.78
C VAL A 351 -0.31 14.36 -27.33
N THR A 352 0.45 14.93 -26.38
CA THR A 352 0.28 14.73 -24.94
C THR A 352 -0.97 15.36 -24.35
N GLN A 353 -1.71 16.15 -25.13
CA GLN A 353 -2.99 16.75 -24.73
C GLN A 353 -4.21 15.99 -25.26
N LEU A 354 -4.04 14.99 -26.12
CA LEU A 354 -5.15 14.15 -26.60
C LEU A 354 -5.65 13.20 -25.50
N GLN A 355 -6.94 13.24 -25.17
CA GLN A 355 -7.54 12.33 -24.20
C GLN A 355 -7.79 10.97 -24.85
N HIS A 356 -7.65 9.90 -24.07
CA HIS A 356 -7.93 8.54 -24.50
C HIS A 356 -8.94 7.92 -23.54
N HIS A 357 -9.61 6.87 -24.03
CA HIS A 357 -10.55 6.11 -23.27
C HIS A 357 -9.86 5.57 -22.03
N LEU A 358 -10.43 5.90 -20.88
CA LEU A 358 -9.99 5.36 -19.62
C LEU A 358 -11.20 4.69 -19.00
N GLU A 359 -11.14 3.36 -18.96
CA GLU A 359 -11.97 2.59 -18.05
C GLU A 359 -11.79 3.13 -16.63
N ILE A 360 -12.76 2.84 -15.75
CA ILE A 360 -12.70 3.22 -14.34
C ILE A 360 -11.40 2.69 -13.72
N GLN A 361 -10.48 3.60 -13.41
CA GLN A 361 -9.14 3.30 -12.92
C GLN A 361 -8.74 4.21 -11.76
N ARG A 362 -7.78 3.76 -10.95
CA ARG A 362 -7.22 4.57 -9.85
C ARG A 362 -6.80 5.96 -10.35
N MET A 363 -7.19 7.00 -9.61
CA MET A 363 -6.74 8.37 -9.89
C MET A 363 -5.23 8.49 -9.75
N SER A 364 -4.56 9.08 -10.74
CA SER A 364 -3.13 9.36 -10.68
C SER A 364 -2.75 10.48 -11.64
N LYS A 365 -1.79 11.32 -11.23
CA LYS A 365 -1.30 12.44 -12.07
C LYS A 365 -0.84 11.97 -13.46
N SER A 366 -0.18 10.81 -13.52
CA SER A 366 0.29 10.21 -14.78
C SER A 366 -0.83 9.80 -15.74
N LYS A 367 -2.03 9.51 -15.23
CA LYS A 367 -3.20 9.15 -16.04
C LYS A 367 -4.06 10.35 -16.42
N GLY A 368 -3.79 11.54 -15.87
CA GLY A 368 -4.56 12.74 -16.14
C GLY A 368 -6.02 12.69 -15.65
N ASN A 369 -6.40 11.67 -14.87
CA ASN A 369 -7.76 11.43 -14.39
C ASN A 369 -7.97 11.90 -12.93
N VAL A 370 -7.11 12.78 -12.44
CA VAL A 370 -7.21 13.32 -11.08
C VAL A 370 -8.31 14.37 -11.05
N VAL A 371 -9.30 14.16 -10.19
CA VAL A 371 -10.32 15.16 -9.91
C VAL A 371 -9.79 16.07 -8.81
N ASN A 372 -9.64 17.37 -9.10
CA ASN A 372 -9.21 18.34 -8.11
C ASN A 372 -10.39 18.78 -7.23
N PRO A 373 -10.38 18.51 -5.92
CA PRO A 373 -11.49 18.88 -5.05
C PRO A 373 -11.72 20.39 -4.96
N ASP A 374 -10.68 21.22 -5.15
CA ASP A 374 -10.78 22.68 -4.99
C ASP A 374 -11.79 23.30 -5.96
N GLU A 375 -11.87 22.78 -7.19
CA GLU A 375 -12.84 23.24 -8.19
C GLU A 375 -14.28 22.99 -7.73
N PHE A 376 -14.55 21.82 -7.15
CA PHE A 376 -15.88 21.47 -6.62
C PHE A 376 -16.20 22.20 -5.32
N VAL A 377 -15.20 22.46 -4.47
CA VAL A 377 -15.37 23.25 -3.25
C VAL A 377 -15.74 24.70 -3.61
N GLN A 378 -15.12 25.28 -4.64
CA GLN A 378 -15.47 26.62 -5.11
C GLN A 378 -16.89 26.68 -5.70
N LEU A 379 -17.30 25.65 -6.44
CA LEU A 379 -18.61 25.60 -7.09
C LEU A 379 -19.77 25.28 -6.12
N TYR A 380 -19.55 24.36 -5.17
CA TYR A 380 -20.62 23.75 -4.37
C TYR A 380 -20.46 23.92 -2.87
N GLY A 381 -19.32 24.44 -2.40
CA GLY A 381 -18.96 24.51 -0.99
C GLY A 381 -18.38 23.21 -0.43
N SER A 382 -17.59 23.33 0.65
CA SER A 382 -16.90 22.20 1.29
C SER A 382 -17.86 21.13 1.82
N ASP A 383 -19.01 21.54 2.36
CA ASP A 383 -19.96 20.62 2.99
C ASP A 383 -20.67 19.75 1.96
N THR A 384 -20.97 20.29 0.77
CA THR A 384 -21.51 19.52 -0.34
C THR A 384 -20.53 18.45 -0.80
N VAL A 385 -19.25 18.81 -0.97
CA VAL A 385 -18.20 17.85 -1.38
C VAL A 385 -18.01 16.76 -0.32
N ARG A 386 -17.92 17.13 0.97
CA ARG A 386 -17.81 16.17 2.08
C ARG A 386 -19.01 15.23 2.14
N THR A 387 -20.21 15.76 2.00
CA THR A 387 -21.44 14.97 2.00
C THR A 387 -21.46 14.01 0.83
N TYR A 388 -21.09 14.47 -0.37
CA TYR A 388 -20.98 13.61 -1.55
C TYR A 388 -19.99 12.46 -1.34
N LEU A 389 -18.78 12.73 -0.84
CA LEU A 389 -17.79 11.69 -0.56
C LEU A 389 -18.30 10.62 0.42
N MET A 390 -19.09 11.02 1.43
CA MET A 390 -19.61 10.08 2.44
C MET A 390 -20.89 9.35 2.00
N PHE A 391 -21.65 9.89 1.04
CA PHE A 391 -22.90 9.30 0.55
C PHE A 391 -22.71 8.44 -0.70
N ALA A 392 -21.81 8.85 -1.61
CA ALA A 392 -21.66 8.23 -2.91
C ALA A 392 -20.94 6.87 -2.86
N PHE A 393 -20.17 6.63 -1.79
CA PHE A 393 -19.27 5.48 -1.70
C PHE A 393 -19.50 4.70 -0.41
N ASP A 394 -19.46 3.37 -0.53
CA ASP A 394 -19.21 2.53 0.62
C ASP A 394 -17.76 2.77 1.09
N TRP A 395 -17.58 3.06 2.37
CA TRP A 395 -16.28 3.47 2.93
C TRP A 395 -15.16 2.46 2.66
N GLN A 396 -15.44 1.15 2.71
CA GLN A 396 -14.42 0.10 2.55
C GLN A 396 -14.16 -0.23 1.07
N LYS A 397 -15.17 -0.06 0.21
CA LYS A 397 -15.05 -0.40 -1.22
C LYS A 397 -14.58 0.77 -2.08
N GLY A 398 -14.99 1.99 -1.74
CA GLY A 398 -14.82 3.14 -2.62
C GLY A 398 -15.69 3.02 -3.88
N GLY A 399 -15.26 3.61 -4.98
CA GLY A 399 -16.00 3.57 -6.24
C GLY A 399 -15.55 4.61 -7.27
N PRO A 400 -16.13 4.58 -8.49
CA PRO A 400 -15.88 5.58 -9.52
C PRO A 400 -16.43 6.94 -9.15
N TRP A 401 -15.63 7.98 -9.32
CA TRP A 401 -16.10 9.36 -9.22
C TRP A 401 -17.16 9.65 -10.30
N ASN A 402 -18.21 10.38 -9.93
CA ASN A 402 -19.24 10.87 -10.86
C ASN A 402 -19.57 12.33 -10.55
N SER A 403 -19.10 13.22 -11.43
CA SER A 403 -19.23 14.66 -11.24
C SER A 403 -20.68 15.15 -11.23
N GLN A 404 -21.63 14.41 -11.83
CA GLN A 404 -23.05 14.76 -11.79
C GLN A 404 -23.74 14.37 -10.48
N GLY A 405 -23.19 13.39 -9.75
CA GLY A 405 -23.77 12.88 -8.50
C GLY A 405 -23.78 13.92 -7.37
N ILE A 406 -22.89 14.91 -7.42
CA ILE A 406 -22.73 15.92 -6.36
C ILE A 406 -23.96 16.84 -6.19
N LYS A 407 -24.79 16.98 -7.22
CA LYS A 407 -26.01 17.79 -7.19
C LYS A 407 -27.05 17.26 -6.19
N GLY A 408 -27.04 15.95 -5.91
CA GLY A 408 -27.94 15.34 -4.92
C GLY A 408 -27.67 15.85 -3.50
N PRO A 409 -26.44 15.66 -2.98
CA PRO A 409 -25.99 16.22 -1.71
C PRO A 409 -26.18 17.74 -1.60
N GLN A 410 -25.96 18.50 -2.67
CA GLN A 410 -26.22 19.95 -2.68
C GLN A 410 -27.69 20.24 -2.32
N ARG A 411 -28.63 19.66 -3.07
CA ARG A 411 -30.07 19.85 -2.84
C ARG A 411 -30.49 19.38 -1.45
N PHE A 412 -29.92 18.28 -0.96
CA PHE A 412 -30.19 17.81 0.39
C PHE A 412 -29.78 18.84 1.45
N LEU A 413 -28.61 19.48 1.31
CA LEU A 413 -28.18 20.54 2.23
C LEU A 413 -29.03 21.81 2.08
N GLU A 414 -29.46 22.16 0.87
CA GLU A 414 -30.40 23.26 0.62
C GLU A 414 -31.78 23.01 1.27
N ASP A 415 -32.27 21.77 1.23
CA ASP A 415 -33.52 21.38 1.90
C ASP A 415 -33.41 21.49 3.43
N VAL A 416 -32.29 21.03 4.00
CA VAL A 416 -32.00 21.17 5.45
C VAL A 416 -31.91 22.64 5.83
N TRP A 417 -31.24 23.46 5.02
CA TRP A 417 -31.16 24.91 5.25
C TRP A 417 -32.54 25.57 5.22
N SER A 418 -33.36 25.24 4.23
CA SER A 418 -34.71 25.78 4.07
C SER A 418 -35.62 25.39 5.25
N ILE A 419 -35.54 24.15 5.74
CA ILE A 419 -36.28 23.71 6.95
C ILE A 419 -35.97 24.58 8.18
N VAL A 420 -34.73 25.07 8.30
CA VAL A 420 -34.27 25.83 9.46
C VAL A 420 -34.54 27.33 9.32
N VAL A 421 -34.41 27.87 8.11
CA VAL A 421 -34.46 29.33 7.86
C VAL A 421 -35.84 29.80 7.43
N ASP A 422 -36.60 28.97 6.73
CA ASP A 422 -37.93 29.37 6.29
C ASP A 422 -38.85 29.57 7.51
N PRO A 423 -39.67 30.64 7.52
CA PRO A 423 -40.59 30.87 8.61
C PRO A 423 -41.55 29.68 8.73
N ALA A 424 -41.81 29.27 9.97
CA ALA A 424 -42.84 28.29 10.24
C ALA A 424 -44.15 28.76 9.59
N LYS A 425 -44.78 27.89 8.79
CA LYS A 425 -46.06 28.22 8.17
C LYS A 425 -47.08 28.54 9.26
N ASP A 426 -47.78 29.66 9.12
CA ASP A 426 -48.81 30.12 10.07
C ASP A 426 -49.79 28.98 10.40
N GLY A 427 -50.00 28.71 11.70
CA GLY A 427 -51.00 27.74 12.19
C GLY A 427 -50.52 26.66 13.16
N LEU A 428 -49.26 26.64 13.58
CA LEU A 428 -48.79 25.75 14.65
C LEU A 428 -49.01 26.38 16.03
N ALA A 429 -50.27 26.44 16.47
CA ALA A 429 -50.56 26.74 17.87
C ALA A 429 -50.02 25.60 18.76
N GLU A 430 -49.24 25.96 19.78
CA GLU A 430 -48.86 25.05 20.87
C GLU A 430 -50.13 24.51 21.52
N THR A 431 -50.48 23.27 21.17
CA THR A 431 -51.54 22.54 21.85
C THR A 431 -50.86 21.56 22.79
N GLU A 432 -51.18 21.62 24.09
CA GLU A 432 -50.60 20.79 25.16
C GLU A 432 -50.80 19.27 24.95
N ALA A 433 -51.66 18.86 24.00
CA ALA A 433 -51.90 17.45 23.69
C ALA A 433 -50.99 16.96 22.55
N GLU A 434 -50.02 16.10 22.86
CA GLU A 434 -49.13 15.47 21.88
C GLU A 434 -49.93 14.60 20.88
N THR A 435 -50.20 15.15 19.70
CA THR A 435 -50.98 14.47 18.65
C THR A 435 -50.33 13.13 18.27
N LYS A 436 -51.10 12.17 17.74
CA LYS A 436 -50.55 10.91 17.22
C LYS A 436 -49.46 11.15 16.17
N ALA A 437 -49.59 12.22 15.38
CA ALA A 437 -48.59 12.65 14.41
C ALA A 437 -47.30 13.14 15.08
N ALA A 438 -47.39 13.99 16.11
CA ALA A 438 -46.23 14.46 16.88
C ALA A 438 -45.48 13.30 17.56
N ARG A 439 -46.21 12.37 18.19
CA ARG A 439 -45.62 11.15 18.79
C ARG A 439 -44.91 10.27 17.75
N ASN A 440 -45.50 10.12 16.56
CA ASN A 440 -44.89 9.35 15.48
C ASN A 440 -43.60 10.02 14.96
N LEU A 441 -43.61 11.34 14.79
CA LEU A 441 -42.44 12.11 14.37
C LEU A 441 -41.32 11.98 15.42
N ARG A 442 -41.62 12.20 16.70
CA ARG A 442 -40.65 12.06 17.79
C ARG A 442 -40.05 10.66 17.85
N ARG A 443 -40.89 9.62 17.72
CA ARG A 443 -40.41 8.23 17.63
C ARG A 443 -39.47 8.04 16.44
N LYS A 444 -39.82 8.58 15.27
CA LYS A 444 -38.96 8.49 14.07
C LYS A 444 -37.64 9.22 14.27
N THR A 445 -37.64 10.39 14.91
CA THR A 445 -36.42 11.12 15.29
C THR A 445 -35.50 10.27 16.14
N HIS A 446 -36.00 9.65 17.22
CA HIS A 446 -35.18 8.78 18.08
C HIS A 446 -34.68 7.53 17.34
N GLN A 447 -35.49 6.93 16.47
CA GLN A 447 -35.05 5.81 15.62
C GLN A 447 -33.92 6.22 14.67
N THR A 448 -34.01 7.42 14.08
CA THR A 448 -32.95 7.96 13.21
C THR A 448 -31.69 8.26 14.01
N ILE A 449 -31.79 8.87 15.20
CA ILE A 449 -30.65 9.11 16.11
C ILE A 449 -29.96 7.79 16.44
N GLN A 450 -30.72 6.75 16.80
CA GLN A 450 -30.17 5.44 17.09
C GLN A 450 -29.47 4.84 15.87
N ALA A 451 -30.11 4.86 14.70
CA ALA A 451 -29.51 4.34 13.48
C ALA A 451 -28.21 5.06 13.07
N CYS A 452 -28.15 6.38 13.25
CA CYS A 452 -26.93 7.17 13.02
C CYS A 452 -25.83 6.82 14.03
N THR A 453 -26.17 6.64 15.30
CA THR A 453 -25.22 6.32 16.38
C THR A 453 -24.64 4.92 16.23
N ASP A 454 -25.49 3.94 15.90
CA ASP A 454 -25.12 2.55 15.71
C ASP A 454 -24.43 2.29 14.36
N SER A 455 -24.35 3.31 13.50
CA SER A 455 -23.69 3.19 12.21
C SER A 455 -22.20 2.89 12.40
N PRO A 456 -21.62 1.96 11.62
CA PRO A 456 -20.22 1.57 11.74
C PRO A 456 -19.24 2.73 11.51
N CYS A 457 -19.68 3.86 10.94
CA CYS A 457 -18.88 5.09 10.88
C CYS A 457 -18.63 5.75 12.25
N TRP A 458 -19.47 5.52 13.26
CA TRP A 458 -19.40 6.17 14.58
C TRP A 458 -19.08 5.22 15.74
N LEU A 459 -19.26 3.91 15.57
CA LEU A 459 -18.96 2.96 16.64
C LEU A 459 -17.44 2.80 16.83
N PRO A 460 -16.90 2.91 18.07
CA PRO A 460 -15.60 2.33 18.37
C PRO A 460 -15.68 0.83 18.08
N PRO A 461 -14.63 0.20 17.53
CA PRO A 461 -14.68 -1.22 17.26
C PRO A 461 -14.94 -1.98 18.54
N ARG A 462 -15.73 -3.06 18.43
CA ARG A 462 -15.82 -4.02 19.53
C ARG A 462 -14.41 -4.57 19.78
N PRO A 463 -13.98 -4.73 21.04
CA PRO A 463 -12.70 -5.32 21.34
C PRO A 463 -12.59 -6.65 20.59
N ILE A 464 -11.47 -6.84 19.90
CA ILE A 464 -11.13 -8.12 19.27
C ILE A 464 -10.99 -9.11 20.43
N SER A 465 -12.06 -9.86 20.70
CA SER A 465 -11.96 -11.07 21.49
C SER A 465 -11.06 -12.02 20.70
N VAL A 466 -9.87 -12.27 21.22
CA VAL A 466 -8.85 -13.20 20.68
C VAL A 466 -9.40 -14.62 20.48
N LYS A 467 -10.65 -14.91 20.88
CA LYS A 467 -11.25 -16.24 20.79
C LYS A 467 -11.88 -16.61 19.44
N ASN A 468 -12.15 -15.67 18.51
CA ASN A 468 -12.92 -15.98 17.30
C ASN A 468 -12.23 -15.73 15.95
N CYS A 469 -10.91 -15.54 15.90
CA CYS A 469 -10.15 -15.60 14.65
C CYS A 469 -9.57 -17.01 14.43
N GLY A 470 -10.38 -17.90 13.86
CA GLY A 470 -9.98 -19.25 13.43
C GLY A 470 -8.98 -19.31 12.25
N CYS A 471 -8.20 -18.24 12.01
CA CYS A 471 -7.15 -18.20 10.99
C CYS A 471 -5.82 -17.55 11.47
N ALA A 472 -5.66 -17.31 12.77
CA ALA A 472 -4.41 -16.81 13.36
C ALA A 472 -3.75 -17.80 14.36
N ALA A 473 -4.12 -19.09 14.29
CA ALA A 473 -3.49 -20.14 15.10
C ALA A 473 -2.17 -20.61 14.44
N GLY A 474 -1.14 -19.78 14.49
CA GLY A 474 0.17 -20.10 13.90
C GLY A 474 1.39 -19.37 14.45
N ILE A 475 1.24 -18.42 15.38
CA ILE A 475 2.37 -17.85 16.11
C ILE A 475 2.05 -18.04 17.59
N ASN A 476 2.45 -19.19 18.12
CA ASN A 476 2.37 -19.45 19.55
C ASN A 476 3.34 -18.50 20.26
N THR A 477 2.76 -17.69 21.14
CA THR A 477 3.37 -17.17 22.36
C THR A 477 3.95 -18.33 23.17
N ALA A 478 5.20 -18.69 22.89
CA ALA A 478 5.94 -19.69 23.67
C ALA A 478 7.43 -19.33 23.73
N PHE A 479 7.78 -18.07 23.99
CA PHE A 479 9.11 -17.70 24.48
C PHE A 479 8.99 -16.48 25.41
N ILE A 480 8.39 -16.71 26.58
CA ILE A 480 8.67 -15.93 27.79
C ILE A 480 9.42 -16.87 28.74
N SER A 481 10.46 -16.35 29.37
CA SER A 481 11.39 -16.97 30.33
C SER A 481 12.63 -17.66 29.73
N LYS A 482 13.64 -16.85 29.45
CA LYS A 482 14.97 -17.01 30.07
C LYS A 482 15.70 -15.67 29.93
N SER A 483 15.69 -14.90 31.00
CA SER A 483 16.52 -13.72 31.21
C SER A 483 18.00 -14.15 31.15
N GLY A 484 18.65 -13.91 30.01
CA GLY A 484 20.10 -13.85 29.94
C GLY A 484 20.59 -12.54 30.58
N PRO A 485 21.77 -12.52 31.22
CA PRO A 485 22.29 -11.30 31.84
C PRO A 485 22.60 -10.24 30.76
N PRO A 486 22.45 -8.95 31.09
CA PRO A 486 22.71 -7.87 30.15
C PRO A 486 24.19 -7.87 29.73
N LEU A 487 24.42 -7.85 28.41
CA LEU A 487 25.73 -7.59 27.83
C LEU A 487 26.10 -6.14 28.17
N THR A 488 27.21 -5.98 28.88
CA THR A 488 27.82 -4.68 29.15
C THR A 488 28.48 -4.15 27.87
N PRO A 489 28.36 -2.85 27.56
CA PRO A 489 29.06 -2.27 26.42
C PRO A 489 30.57 -2.30 26.65
N LYS A 490 31.33 -2.70 25.63
CA LYS A 490 32.75 -2.40 25.49
C LYS A 490 32.92 -1.22 24.56
#